data_AF-A0A8S2XD10-F1
#
_entry.id   AF-A0A8S2XD10-F1
#
_cell.length_a   1.000
_cell.length_b   1.000
_cell.length_c   1.000
_cell.angle_alpha   90.00
_cell.angle_beta   90.00
_cell.angle_gamma   90.00
#
_symmetry.space_group_name_H-M   'P 1'
#
loop_
_entity.id
_entity.type
_entity.pdbx_description
1 polymer ?
#
loop_
_entity_poly.entity_id
_entity_poly.type
_entity_poly.pdbx_seq_one_letter_code
_entity_poly.pdbx_strand_id
1 'polypeptide(L)'
;MLDIVQAPTPYIIGILRSCESYLSGNDDFLSQDNSDILIVDIDHDRIRSIDDYRMNNSHRSSTDNLHYFPTPNSENSPHFQILPKIFKIELKQEISLLRKTRLSLSLDECQQRLHDVFMSIFVQSCYNYKDYFNETFQREEFLQSKQHTIELFLEWFTRTQIFGLFIRQKFEYNNANQFAITFDSACEKYLKKTNKQTPQRVTAKAVKRKSATRANKQDNRF
;
A
#
# COMPACT_ATOMS: atom_id res chain seq x y z
N MET A 1 -9.29 -30.01 11.05
CA MET A 1 -8.62 -29.13 10.05
C MET A 1 -8.74 -27.65 10.41
N LEU A 2 -9.75 -27.22 11.18
CA LEU A 2 -9.77 -25.85 11.74
C LEU A 2 -8.62 -25.60 12.73
N ASP A 3 -7.97 -26.67 13.20
CA ASP A 3 -6.75 -26.63 14.00
C ASP A 3 -5.60 -25.90 13.28
N ILE A 4 -5.65 -25.75 11.94
CA ILE A 4 -4.66 -24.98 11.18
C ILE A 4 -4.58 -23.50 11.58
N VAL A 5 -5.63 -22.95 12.20
CA VAL A 5 -5.64 -21.57 12.75
C VAL A 5 -4.60 -21.43 13.86
N GLN A 6 -4.15 -22.53 14.48
CA GLN A 6 -3.11 -22.55 15.51
C GLN A 6 -1.69 -22.64 14.92
N ALA A 7 -1.54 -22.62 13.60
CA ALA A 7 -0.22 -22.73 12.98
C ALA A 7 0.64 -21.49 13.33
N PRO A 8 1.88 -21.67 13.79
CA PRO A 8 2.75 -20.55 14.19
C PRO A 8 3.32 -19.78 12.98
N THR A 9 3.10 -20.28 11.76
CA THR A 9 3.56 -19.67 10.52
C THR A 9 2.50 -18.75 9.93
N PRO A 10 2.85 -17.65 9.24
CA PRO A 10 1.87 -16.78 8.60
C PRO A 10 0.92 -17.55 7.67
N TYR A 11 -0.37 -17.27 7.74
CA TYR A 11 -1.39 -17.89 6.90
C TYR A 11 -2.47 -16.87 6.48
N ILE A 12 -3.16 -17.21 5.39
CA ILE A 12 -4.42 -16.58 4.98
C ILE A 12 -5.40 -17.73 4.76
N ILE A 13 -6.46 -17.77 5.56
CA ILE A 13 -7.47 -18.83 5.50
C ILE A 13 -8.86 -18.22 5.42
N GLY A 14 -9.72 -18.82 4.59
CA GLY A 14 -11.14 -18.52 4.57
C GLY A 14 -11.89 -19.47 5.49
N ILE A 15 -12.68 -18.93 6.41
CA ILE A 15 -13.51 -19.71 7.33
C ILE A 15 -14.97 -19.33 7.07
N LEU A 16 -15.82 -20.33 6.87
CA LEU A 16 -17.26 -20.12 6.74
C LEU A 16 -17.84 -19.72 8.11
N ARG A 17 -18.85 -18.84 8.11
CA ARG A 17 -19.51 -18.39 9.33
C ARG A 17 -20.09 -19.53 10.19
N SER A 18 -20.49 -20.64 9.57
CA SER A 18 -20.94 -21.84 10.29
C SER A 18 -19.85 -22.47 11.18
N CYS A 19 -18.58 -22.15 10.95
CA CYS A 19 -17.44 -22.61 11.74
C CYS A 19 -16.98 -21.59 12.80
N GLU A 20 -17.67 -20.45 12.94
CA GLU A 20 -17.35 -19.39 13.92
C GLU A 20 -17.33 -19.89 15.36
N SER A 21 -18.20 -20.85 15.71
CA SER A 21 -18.24 -21.46 17.05
C SER A 21 -16.93 -22.15 17.44
N TYR A 22 -16.12 -22.59 16.47
CA TYR A 22 -14.80 -23.15 16.74
C TYR A 22 -13.82 -22.09 17.28
N LEU A 23 -13.90 -20.86 16.78
CA LEU A 23 -13.01 -19.75 17.18
C LEU A 23 -13.34 -19.21 18.58
N SER A 24 -14.56 -19.41 19.05
CA SER A 24 -15.03 -18.91 20.34
C SER A 24 -15.22 -19.99 21.41
N GLY A 25 -15.41 -21.24 21.03
CA GLY A 25 -15.75 -22.34 21.95
C GLY A 25 -14.73 -23.46 22.06
N ASN A 26 -13.57 -23.37 21.40
CA ASN A 26 -12.52 -24.37 21.52
C ASN A 26 -11.50 -23.97 22.61
N ASP A 27 -11.47 -24.72 23.71
CA ASP A 27 -10.57 -24.47 24.85
C ASP A 27 -9.09 -24.49 24.47
N ASP A 28 -8.66 -25.38 23.57
CA ASP A 28 -7.26 -25.44 23.11
C ASP A 28 -6.90 -24.15 22.38
N PHE A 29 -7.80 -23.64 21.54
CA PHE A 29 -7.61 -22.38 20.84
C PHE A 29 -7.60 -21.17 21.80
N LEU A 30 -8.41 -21.21 22.86
CA LEU A 30 -8.43 -20.17 23.89
C LEU A 30 -7.16 -20.16 24.75
N SER A 31 -6.56 -21.33 24.98
CA SER A 31 -5.37 -21.49 25.81
C SER A 31 -4.07 -20.97 25.17
N GLN A 32 -4.05 -20.82 23.86
CA GLN A 32 -2.88 -20.35 23.10
C GLN A 32 -2.89 -18.84 22.92
N ASP A 33 -1.68 -18.27 22.90
CA ASP A 33 -1.48 -16.89 22.51
C ASP A 33 -1.70 -16.72 21.00
N ASN A 34 -2.81 -16.08 20.68
CA ASN A 34 -3.29 -15.86 19.32
C ASN A 34 -3.45 -14.36 19.02
N SER A 35 -2.87 -13.47 19.85
CA SER A 35 -3.09 -12.01 19.76
C SER A 35 -2.81 -11.41 18.39
N ASP A 36 -1.94 -12.06 17.62
CA ASP A 36 -1.48 -11.60 16.31
C ASP A 36 -2.43 -11.99 15.15
N ILE A 37 -3.51 -12.73 15.44
CA ILE A 37 -4.51 -13.10 14.43
C ILE A 37 -5.43 -11.92 14.13
N LEU A 38 -5.50 -11.56 12.85
CA LEU A 38 -6.44 -10.59 12.31
C LEU A 38 -7.59 -11.29 11.58
N ILE A 39 -8.83 -10.98 11.96
CA ILE A 39 -10.04 -11.48 11.32
C ILE A 39 -10.63 -10.38 10.44
N VAL A 40 -10.95 -10.74 9.19
CA VAL A 40 -11.68 -9.87 8.26
C VAL A 40 -13.07 -10.48 8.02
N ASP A 41 -14.07 -9.87 8.64
CA ASP A 41 -15.49 -10.19 8.53
C ASP A 41 -16.07 -9.45 7.32
N ILE A 42 -16.14 -10.16 6.19
CA ILE A 42 -16.57 -9.62 4.89
C ILE A 42 -18.06 -9.27 4.88
N ASP A 43 -18.89 -10.02 5.61
CA ASP A 43 -20.34 -9.79 5.65
C ASP A 43 -20.71 -8.47 6.33
N HIS A 44 -19.88 -8.03 7.28
CA HIS A 44 -20.13 -6.82 8.06
C HIS A 44 -19.11 -5.69 7.81
N ASP A 45 -18.22 -5.86 6.82
CA ASP A 45 -17.13 -4.92 6.52
C ASP A 45 -16.27 -4.56 7.76
N ARG A 46 -15.93 -5.55 8.59
CA ARG A 46 -15.14 -5.33 9.81
C ARG A 46 -13.82 -6.07 9.77
N ILE A 47 -12.80 -5.45 10.32
CA ILE A 47 -11.57 -6.13 10.69
C ILE A 47 -11.60 -6.24 12.22
N ARG A 48 -11.04 -7.26 12.85
CA ARG A 48 -10.94 -7.37 14.32
C ARG A 48 -9.68 -8.14 14.69
N SER A 49 -9.11 -7.88 15.87
CA SER A 49 -8.22 -8.87 16.49
C SER A 49 -9.02 -10.10 16.91
N ILE A 50 -8.36 -11.24 17.13
CA ILE A 50 -9.04 -12.41 17.67
C ILE A 50 -9.64 -12.14 19.06
N ASP A 51 -8.99 -11.28 19.86
CA ASP A 51 -9.46 -10.94 21.20
C ASP A 51 -10.73 -10.10 21.14
N ASP A 52 -10.78 -9.09 20.26
CA ASP A 52 -12.00 -8.30 20.02
C ASP A 52 -13.14 -9.17 19.50
N TYR A 53 -12.80 -10.18 18.71
CA TYR A 53 -13.76 -11.14 18.18
C TYR A 53 -14.36 -12.01 19.30
N ARG A 54 -13.52 -12.55 20.20
CA ARG A 54 -13.94 -13.34 21.35
C ARG A 54 -14.82 -12.55 22.32
N MET A 55 -14.47 -11.29 22.59
CA MET A 55 -15.18 -10.45 23.56
C MET A 55 -16.53 -9.92 23.07
N ASN A 56 -16.75 -9.83 21.75
CA ASN A 56 -17.94 -9.17 21.17
C ASN A 56 -19.00 -10.12 20.58
N ASN A 57 -19.07 -11.38 21.02
CA ASN A 57 -20.17 -12.30 20.64
C ASN A 57 -21.56 -11.86 21.14
N SER A 58 -21.66 -10.79 21.92
CA SER A 58 -22.92 -10.13 22.24
C SER A 58 -23.29 -9.08 21.18
N HIS A 59 -24.37 -9.35 20.42
CA HIS A 59 -25.10 -8.45 19.51
C HIS A 59 -24.87 -6.94 19.72
N ARG A 60 -23.77 -6.38 19.19
CA ARG A 60 -23.58 -4.94 19.10
C ARG A 60 -23.70 -4.47 17.66
N SER A 61 -24.65 -3.53 17.50
CA SER A 61 -24.94 -2.74 16.31
C SER A 61 -23.67 -2.30 15.57
N SER A 62 -23.73 -2.36 14.25
CA SER A 62 -22.60 -2.31 13.32
C SER A 62 -21.89 -0.97 13.16
N THR A 63 -22.33 0.06 13.85
CA THR A 63 -21.87 1.44 13.57
C THR A 63 -20.81 1.94 14.54
N ASP A 64 -20.68 1.36 15.73
CA ASP A 64 -19.84 1.94 16.79
C ASP A 64 -18.47 1.28 16.95
N ASN A 65 -18.24 0.13 16.30
CA ASN A 65 -16.99 -0.63 16.45
C ASN A 65 -15.86 -0.21 15.50
N LEU A 66 -16.09 0.78 14.62
CA LEU A 66 -14.99 1.40 13.87
C LEU A 66 -14.10 2.28 14.78
N HIS A 67 -14.54 2.55 16.01
CA HIS A 67 -13.79 3.29 17.03
C HIS A 67 -12.91 2.42 17.93
N TYR A 68 -13.01 1.08 17.84
CA TYR A 68 -12.15 0.13 18.55
C TYR A 68 -11.08 -0.51 17.65
N PHE A 69 -10.99 -0.10 16.38
CA PHE A 69 -9.66 0.14 15.85
C PHE A 69 -9.13 1.39 16.54
N PRO A 70 -7.84 1.45 16.90
CA PRO A 70 -7.26 2.71 17.31
C PRO A 70 -7.49 3.68 16.16
N THR A 71 -8.42 4.59 16.42
CA THR A 71 -8.64 5.75 15.58
C THR A 71 -7.29 6.43 15.37
N PRO A 72 -7.03 7.01 14.19
CA PRO A 72 -5.77 7.68 13.87
C PRO A 72 -5.47 8.92 14.74
N ASN A 73 -6.25 9.15 15.81
CA ASN A 73 -6.12 10.27 16.73
C ASN A 73 -5.52 9.87 18.10
N SER A 74 -5.17 8.60 18.32
CA SER A 74 -4.38 8.19 19.48
C SER A 74 -2.91 8.03 19.07
N GLU A 75 -2.16 9.12 19.09
CA GLU A 75 -0.72 9.19 18.74
C GLU A 75 0.20 8.40 19.69
N ASN A 76 -0.33 7.67 20.67
CA ASN A 76 0.45 7.05 21.76
C ASN A 76 0.44 5.51 21.80
N SER A 77 -0.13 4.82 20.81
CA SER A 77 0.13 3.38 20.63
C SER A 77 1.26 3.20 19.62
N PRO A 78 2.31 2.40 19.90
CA PRO A 78 3.40 2.14 18.96
C PRO A 78 2.91 1.16 17.88
N HIS A 79 1.86 1.53 17.15
CA HIS A 79 1.44 0.78 15.99
C HIS A 79 2.52 0.93 14.93
N PHE A 80 3.26 -0.16 14.71
CA PHE A 80 4.26 -0.33 13.66
C PHE A 80 3.65 0.09 12.31
N GLN A 81 3.83 1.37 11.96
CA GLN A 81 3.28 1.93 10.74
C GLN A 81 4.27 1.67 9.61
N ILE A 82 4.34 0.42 9.17
CA ILE A 82 5.33 -0.06 8.21
C ILE A 82 5.07 0.51 6.81
N LEU A 83 3.80 0.69 6.42
CA LEU A 83 3.45 1.22 5.10
C LEU A 83 3.65 2.75 5.02
N PRO A 84 4.47 3.27 4.08
CA PRO A 84 4.71 4.70 3.90
C PRO A 84 3.44 5.51 3.65
N LYS A 85 3.38 6.73 4.19
CA LYS A 85 2.21 7.62 4.07
C LYS A 85 1.81 7.88 2.61
N ILE A 86 2.80 8.03 1.71
CA ILE A 86 2.57 8.24 0.28
C ILE A 86 1.74 7.09 -0.33
N PHE A 87 2.12 5.83 -0.07
CA PHE A 87 1.40 4.66 -0.59
C PHE A 87 0.00 4.53 0.02
N LYS A 88 -0.17 4.88 1.30
CA LYS A 88 -1.51 4.93 1.92
C LYS A 88 -2.43 5.94 1.25
N ILE A 89 -1.89 7.11 0.90
CA ILE A 89 -2.67 8.16 0.23
C ILE A 89 -3.08 7.70 -1.17
N GLU A 90 -2.15 7.14 -1.95
CA GLU A 90 -2.43 6.61 -3.29
C GLU A 90 -3.53 5.54 -3.25
N LEU A 91 -3.42 4.55 -2.36
CA LEU A 91 -4.45 3.51 -2.18
C LEU A 91 -5.80 4.09 -1.78
N LYS A 92 -5.82 5.00 -0.80
CA LYS A 92 -7.07 5.62 -0.33
C LYS A 92 -7.76 6.43 -1.42
N GLN A 93 -6.99 7.19 -2.21
CA GLN A 93 -7.52 7.98 -3.31
C GLN A 93 -8.15 7.08 -4.38
N GLU A 94 -7.46 6.01 -4.77
CA GLU A 94 -7.98 5.09 -5.78
C GLU A 94 -9.23 4.34 -5.29
N ILE A 95 -9.19 3.78 -4.08
CA ILE A 95 -10.36 3.12 -3.48
C ILE A 95 -11.52 4.11 -3.36
N SER A 96 -11.27 5.34 -2.94
CA SER A 96 -12.32 6.37 -2.86
C SER A 96 -12.91 6.69 -4.23
N LEU A 97 -12.10 6.72 -5.28
CA LEU A 97 -12.54 6.98 -6.64
C LEU A 97 -13.38 5.82 -7.15
N LEU A 98 -12.91 4.58 -6.99
CA LEU A 98 -13.64 3.37 -7.36
C LEU A 98 -14.99 3.26 -6.66
N ARG A 99 -15.08 3.65 -5.38
CA ARG A 99 -16.36 3.70 -4.66
C ARG A 99 -17.33 4.71 -5.26
N LYS A 100 -16.84 5.86 -5.74
CA LYS A 100 -17.67 6.90 -6.38
C LYS A 100 -18.12 6.49 -7.79
N THR A 101 -17.27 5.77 -8.52
CA THR A 101 -17.51 5.38 -9.92
C THR A 101 -17.97 3.92 -10.06
N ARG A 102 -18.37 3.27 -8.96
CA ARG A 102 -18.71 1.83 -8.95
C ARG A 102 -19.82 1.46 -9.92
N LEU A 103 -20.80 2.35 -10.11
CA LEU A 103 -21.95 2.11 -11.00
C LEU A 103 -21.61 2.30 -12.49
N SER A 104 -20.49 2.95 -12.81
CA SER A 104 -20.08 3.27 -14.19
C SER A 104 -18.94 2.39 -14.71
N LEU A 105 -18.33 1.59 -13.86
CA LEU A 105 -17.22 0.71 -14.23
C LEU A 105 -17.68 -0.75 -14.18
N SER A 106 -17.19 -1.53 -15.13
CA SER A 106 -17.26 -2.98 -15.06
C SER A 106 -16.41 -3.51 -13.89
N LEU A 107 -16.66 -4.77 -13.51
CA LEU A 107 -15.86 -5.44 -12.50
C LEU A 107 -14.40 -5.55 -12.93
N ASP A 108 -14.15 -5.88 -14.20
CA ASP A 108 -12.81 -6.03 -14.77
C ASP A 108 -12.03 -4.71 -14.73
N GLU A 109 -12.67 -3.58 -15.05
CA GLU A 109 -12.05 -2.26 -14.93
C GLU A 109 -11.71 -1.92 -13.48
N CYS A 110 -12.59 -2.24 -12.52
CA CYS A 110 -12.29 -2.03 -11.10
C CYS A 110 -11.09 -2.88 -10.65
N GLN A 111 -11.06 -4.14 -11.06
CA GLN A 111 -9.96 -5.06 -10.76
C GLN A 111 -8.64 -4.58 -11.38
N GLN A 112 -8.66 -4.16 -12.65
CA GLN A 112 -7.48 -3.66 -13.34
C GLN A 112 -6.94 -2.39 -12.67
N ARG A 113 -7.81 -1.47 -12.27
CA ARG A 113 -7.40 -0.23 -11.58
C ARG A 113 -6.79 -0.50 -10.20
N LEU A 114 -7.37 -1.42 -9.43
CA LEU A 114 -6.78 -1.86 -8.17
C LEU A 114 -5.42 -2.52 -8.39
N HIS A 115 -5.35 -3.45 -9.35
CA HIS A 115 -4.11 -4.10 -9.75
C HIS A 115 -3.02 -3.06 -10.10
N ASP A 116 -3.35 -2.05 -10.90
CA ASP A 116 -2.39 -1.04 -11.35
C ASP A 116 -1.86 -0.19 -10.19
N VAL A 117 -2.69 0.14 -9.20
CA VAL A 117 -2.23 0.87 -8.01
C VAL A 117 -1.34 0.01 -7.12
N PHE A 118 -1.70 -1.25 -6.87
CA PHE A 118 -0.83 -2.16 -6.12
C PHE A 118 0.50 -2.40 -6.86
N MET A 119 0.45 -2.61 -8.16
CA MET A 119 1.62 -2.76 -9.02
C MET A 119 2.50 -1.51 -9.00
N SER A 120 1.90 -0.33 -9.09
CA SER A 120 2.60 0.96 -9.00
C SER A 120 3.36 1.09 -7.69
N ILE A 121 2.72 0.80 -6.56
CA ILE A 121 3.36 0.84 -5.23
C ILE A 121 4.53 -0.15 -5.15
N PHE A 122 4.32 -1.36 -5.68
CA PHE A 122 5.36 -2.37 -5.68
C PHE A 122 6.56 -1.94 -6.54
N VAL A 123 6.33 -1.44 -7.75
CA VAL A 123 7.38 -0.90 -8.63
C VAL A 123 8.10 0.28 -7.97
N GLN A 124 7.39 1.26 -7.43
CA GLN A 124 8.00 2.40 -6.71
C GLN A 124 8.90 1.94 -5.56
N SER A 125 8.51 0.86 -4.89
CA SER A 125 9.27 0.29 -3.77
C SER A 125 10.55 -0.41 -4.24
N CYS A 126 10.51 -1.20 -5.31
CA CYS A 126 11.61 -2.10 -5.67
C CYS A 126 12.04 -2.11 -7.15
N TYR A 127 11.76 -1.09 -7.97
CA TYR A 127 12.06 -1.12 -9.42
C TYR A 127 13.54 -1.41 -9.77
N ASN A 128 14.49 -0.95 -8.96
CA ASN A 128 15.94 -1.11 -9.17
C ASN A 128 16.49 -2.41 -8.57
N TYR A 129 15.64 -3.37 -8.18
CA TYR A 129 16.07 -4.62 -7.54
C TYR A 129 17.13 -5.39 -8.36
N LYS A 130 17.10 -5.28 -9.70
CA LYS A 130 18.07 -5.92 -10.60
C LYS A 130 19.50 -5.43 -10.40
N ASP A 131 19.66 -4.17 -9.99
CA ASP A 131 20.97 -3.56 -9.82
C ASP A 131 21.71 -4.15 -8.59
N TYR A 132 20.97 -4.84 -7.72
CA TYR A 132 21.48 -5.44 -6.47
C TYR A 132 21.45 -6.97 -6.53
N PHE A 133 21.34 -7.55 -7.72
CA PHE A 133 21.43 -8.98 -7.91
C PHE A 133 22.68 -9.33 -8.69
N ASN A 134 23.51 -10.21 -8.11
CA ASN A 134 24.63 -10.83 -8.80
C ASN A 134 24.47 -12.37 -8.74
N GLU A 135 25.28 -13.07 -7.96
CA GLU A 135 25.03 -14.49 -7.63
C GLU A 135 23.97 -14.63 -6.54
N THR A 136 23.88 -13.62 -5.66
CA THR A 136 22.90 -13.50 -4.59
C THR A 136 22.38 -12.06 -4.52
N PHE A 137 21.17 -11.90 -3.97
CA PHE A 137 20.57 -10.58 -3.78
C PHE A 137 21.23 -9.84 -2.61
N GLN A 138 21.85 -8.70 -2.90
CA GLN A 138 22.55 -7.83 -1.94
C GLN A 138 21.52 -6.95 -1.21
N ARG A 139 20.86 -7.53 -0.21
CA ARG A 139 19.74 -6.88 0.51
C ARG A 139 20.16 -5.56 1.17
N GLU A 140 21.30 -5.53 1.83
CA GLU A 140 21.77 -4.37 2.59
C GLU A 140 22.05 -3.18 1.67
N GLU A 141 22.73 -3.42 0.54
CA GLU A 141 22.98 -2.40 -0.49
C GLU A 141 21.68 -1.92 -1.14
N PHE A 142 20.74 -2.84 -1.40
CA PHE A 142 19.43 -2.49 -1.92
C PHE A 142 18.68 -1.55 -0.97
N LEU A 143 18.69 -1.81 0.34
CA LEU A 143 18.05 -0.95 1.35
C LEU A 143 18.71 0.43 1.42
N GLN A 144 20.05 0.50 1.39
CA GLN A 144 20.81 1.76 1.41
C GLN A 144 20.55 2.64 0.18
N SER A 145 20.14 2.06 -0.94
CA SER A 145 19.82 2.80 -2.16
C SER A 145 18.52 3.62 -2.10
N LYS A 146 17.74 3.44 -1.04
CA LYS A 146 16.33 3.87 -0.99
C LYS A 146 16.17 5.19 -0.25
N GLN A 147 15.08 5.88 -0.58
CA GLN A 147 14.68 7.06 0.18
C GLN A 147 14.31 6.64 1.60
N HIS A 148 14.73 7.42 2.59
CA HIS A 148 14.45 7.18 4.01
C HIS A 148 12.95 6.97 4.29
N THR A 149 12.07 7.63 3.53
CA THR A 149 10.61 7.52 3.63
C THR A 149 10.07 6.10 3.44
N ILE A 150 10.75 5.23 2.70
CA ILE A 150 10.32 3.85 2.42
C ILE A 150 11.29 2.81 2.99
N GLU A 151 12.32 3.23 3.71
CA GLU A 151 13.38 2.37 4.21
C GLU A 151 12.84 1.34 5.21
N LEU A 152 12.09 1.78 6.23
CA LEU A 152 11.49 0.88 7.23
C LEU A 152 10.54 -0.15 6.59
N PHE A 153 9.77 0.29 5.59
CA PHE A 153 8.90 -0.59 4.82
C PHE A 153 9.70 -1.69 4.13
N LEU A 154 10.76 -1.31 3.42
CA LEU A 154 11.60 -2.24 2.69
C LEU A 154 12.41 -3.13 3.62
N GLU A 155 12.89 -2.62 4.75
CA GLU A 155 13.60 -3.42 5.75
C GLU A 155 12.72 -4.58 6.22
N TRP A 156 11.46 -4.30 6.54
CA TRP A 156 10.48 -5.31 6.92
C TRP A 156 10.11 -6.21 5.73
N PHE A 157 9.72 -5.61 4.61
CA PHE A 157 9.19 -6.34 3.46
C PHE A 157 10.22 -7.31 2.86
N THR A 158 11.50 -6.92 2.81
CA THR A 158 12.59 -7.77 2.31
C THR A 158 12.89 -8.97 3.21
N ARG A 159 12.41 -8.98 4.46
CA ARG A 159 12.48 -10.15 5.37
C ARG A 159 11.33 -11.13 5.16
N THR A 160 10.32 -10.77 4.37
CA THR A 160 9.15 -11.64 4.16
C THR A 160 9.46 -12.80 3.20
N GLN A 161 8.79 -13.93 3.40
CA GLN A 161 8.89 -15.07 2.47
C GLN A 161 8.41 -14.68 1.06
N ILE A 162 7.41 -13.79 0.97
CA ILE A 162 6.88 -13.30 -0.31
C ILE A 162 7.98 -12.59 -1.11
N PHE A 163 8.78 -11.75 -0.46
CA PHE A 163 9.90 -11.09 -1.14
C PHE A 163 11.00 -12.08 -1.55
N GLY A 164 11.31 -13.05 -0.69
CA GLY A 164 12.25 -14.12 -1.04
C GLY A 164 11.79 -14.90 -2.28
N LEU A 165 10.52 -15.29 -2.34
CA LEU A 165 9.93 -15.96 -3.50
C LEU A 165 9.97 -15.06 -4.76
N PHE A 166 9.71 -13.77 -4.60
CA PHE A 166 9.83 -12.81 -5.70
C PHE A 166 11.24 -12.80 -6.29
N ILE A 167 12.29 -12.67 -5.47
CA ILE A 167 13.69 -12.67 -5.94
C ILE A 167 14.03 -14.00 -6.62
N ARG A 168 13.67 -15.14 -6.03
CA ARG A 168 13.91 -16.45 -6.66
C ARG A 168 13.22 -16.57 -8.01
N GLN A 169 11.96 -16.14 -8.12
CA GLN A 169 11.23 -16.14 -9.38
C GLN A 169 11.85 -15.24 -10.45
N LYS A 170 12.56 -14.19 -10.05
CA LYS A 170 13.22 -13.26 -10.98
C LYS A 170 14.55 -13.75 -11.51
N PHE A 171 15.27 -14.56 -10.74
CA PHE A 171 16.66 -14.88 -11.06
C PHE A 171 17.00 -16.37 -11.07
N GLU A 172 16.30 -17.19 -10.28
CA GLU A 172 16.57 -18.63 -10.19
C GLU A 172 15.67 -19.45 -11.12
N TYR A 173 14.39 -19.06 -11.24
CA TYR A 173 13.44 -19.72 -12.12
C TYR A 173 13.39 -19.02 -13.48
N ASN A 174 13.45 -19.81 -14.55
CA ASN A 174 13.34 -19.34 -15.93
C ASN A 174 12.18 -18.33 -16.05
N ASN A 175 12.41 -17.18 -16.69
CA ASN A 175 11.55 -15.97 -16.73
C ASN A 175 10.13 -16.15 -17.32
N ALA A 176 9.59 -17.37 -17.36
CA ALA A 176 8.26 -17.72 -17.86
C ALA A 176 7.12 -17.33 -16.91
N ASN A 177 7.39 -16.82 -15.70
CA ASN A 177 6.34 -16.37 -14.80
C ASN A 177 5.72 -15.05 -15.30
N GLN A 178 4.41 -15.08 -15.59
CA GLN A 178 3.66 -13.93 -16.10
C GLN A 178 3.75 -12.69 -15.20
N PHE A 179 3.79 -12.87 -13.86
CA PHE A 179 3.96 -11.77 -12.93
C PHE A 179 5.34 -11.13 -13.06
N ALA A 180 6.38 -11.94 -13.21
CA ALA A 180 7.75 -11.45 -13.42
C ALA A 180 7.84 -10.58 -14.69
N ILE A 181 7.29 -11.06 -15.81
CA ILE A 181 7.31 -10.32 -17.08
C ILE A 181 6.53 -8.98 -16.94
N THR A 182 5.34 -9.04 -16.36
CA THR A 182 4.48 -7.86 -16.14
C THR A 182 5.19 -6.82 -15.26
N PHE A 183 5.82 -7.27 -14.16
CA PHE A 183 6.53 -6.40 -13.24
C PHE A 183 7.72 -5.70 -13.90
N ASP A 184 8.52 -6.41 -14.69
CA ASP A 184 9.67 -5.81 -15.39
C ASP A 184 9.24 -4.78 -16.41
N SER A 185 8.19 -5.10 -17.18
CA SER A 185 7.58 -4.16 -18.12
C SER A 185 7.09 -2.90 -17.40
N ALA A 186 6.53 -3.04 -16.20
CA ALA A 186 6.10 -1.91 -15.38
C ALA A 186 7.28 -1.08 -14.84
N CYS A 187 8.38 -1.72 -14.44
CA CYS A 187 9.61 -1.05 -14.02
C CYS A 187 10.21 -0.21 -15.15
N GLU A 188 10.29 -0.74 -16.37
CA GLU A 188 10.78 0.01 -17.53
C GLU A 188 9.90 1.23 -17.84
N LYS A 189 8.57 1.08 -17.77
CA LYS A 189 7.63 2.19 -17.95
C LYS A 189 7.84 3.26 -16.88
N TYR A 190 8.04 2.85 -15.63
CA TYR A 190 8.30 3.75 -14.52
C TYR A 190 9.61 4.54 -14.73
N LEU A 191 10.71 3.87 -15.07
CA LEU A 191 12.00 4.51 -15.39
C LEU A 191 11.91 5.50 -16.55
N LYS A 192 11.18 5.15 -17.62
CA LYS A 192 10.93 6.05 -18.75
C LYS A 192 10.15 7.30 -18.35
N LYS A 193 9.26 7.21 -17.34
CA LYS A 193 8.48 8.34 -16.83
C LYS A 193 9.33 9.25 -15.94
N THR A 194 10.13 8.68 -15.03
CA THR A 194 10.97 9.45 -14.12
C THR A 194 12.09 10.20 -14.86
N ASN A 195 12.73 9.56 -15.85
CA ASN A 195 13.78 10.20 -16.66
C ASN A 195 13.26 11.38 -17.52
N LYS A 196 11.99 11.34 -17.92
CA LYS A 196 11.34 12.45 -18.64
C LYS A 196 11.00 13.65 -17.74
N GLN A 197 10.98 13.48 -16.42
CA GLN A 197 10.65 14.53 -15.45
C GLN A 197 11.88 15.29 -14.91
N THR A 198 13.07 15.05 -15.48
CA THR A 198 14.28 15.84 -15.15
C THR A 198 14.08 17.33 -15.52
N PRO A 199 14.41 18.28 -14.64
CA PRO A 199 13.75 19.58 -14.60
C PRO A 199 14.20 20.50 -15.74
N GLN A 200 13.23 21.03 -16.49
CA GLN A 200 13.40 22.32 -17.13
C GLN A 200 13.57 23.36 -16.01
N ARG A 201 14.82 23.59 -15.60
CA ARG A 201 15.22 24.76 -14.83
C ARG A 201 14.88 25.95 -15.72
N VAL A 202 13.68 26.51 -15.54
CA VAL A 202 13.30 27.81 -16.11
C VAL A 202 14.30 28.80 -15.53
N THR A 203 15.37 29.05 -16.26
CA THR A 203 16.22 30.20 -16.01
C THR A 203 15.34 31.42 -16.21
N ALA A 204 14.91 32.04 -15.12
CA ALA A 204 14.34 33.36 -15.12
C ALA A 204 15.39 34.34 -15.68
N LYS A 205 15.40 34.50 -17.01
CA LYS A 205 16.11 35.59 -17.68
C LYS A 205 15.10 36.63 -18.12
N ALA A 206 15.02 37.67 -17.28
CA ALA A 206 14.85 39.07 -17.67
C ALA A 206 13.64 39.44 -18.55
N VAL A 207 12.49 39.67 -17.91
CA VAL A 207 11.53 40.65 -18.42
C VAL A 207 12.05 42.04 -18.05
N LYS A 208 12.79 42.64 -18.98
CA LYS A 208 13.31 44.01 -18.89
C LYS A 208 12.13 44.99 -19.02
N ARG A 209 11.97 45.82 -17.98
CA ARG A 209 11.08 46.99 -17.89
C ARG A 209 11.16 47.90 -19.13
N LYS A 210 10.01 48.15 -19.76
CA LYS A 210 9.57 49.42 -20.40
C LYS A 210 8.02 49.33 -20.37
N SER A 211 7.22 50.21 -19.79
CA SER A 211 7.18 51.65 -20.02
C SER A 211 6.31 52.28 -18.93
N ALA A 212 6.83 53.30 -18.24
CA ALA A 212 6.02 54.30 -17.57
C ALA A 212 6.10 55.59 -18.40
N THR A 213 5.11 56.46 -18.23
CA THR A 213 4.94 57.84 -18.74
C THR A 213 3.95 57.97 -19.89
N ARG A 214 2.67 58.19 -19.55
CA ARG A 214 1.78 59.03 -20.38
C ARG A 214 1.32 60.19 -19.51
N ALA A 215 1.83 61.36 -19.83
CA ALA A 215 1.59 62.62 -19.16
C ALA A 215 0.17 63.14 -19.43
N ASN A 216 -0.42 63.73 -18.40
CA ASN A 216 -1.56 64.62 -18.45
C ASN A 216 -1.25 65.82 -19.37
N LYS A 217 -2.14 66.08 -20.33
CA LYS A 217 -2.32 67.40 -20.92
C LYS A 217 -3.76 67.55 -21.41
N GLN A 218 -4.63 68.02 -20.53
CA GLN A 218 -5.87 68.71 -20.90
C GLN A 218 -5.64 70.18 -20.57
N ASP A 219 -5.26 70.93 -21.60
CA ASP A 219 -5.23 72.38 -21.59
C ASP A 219 -6.64 72.92 -21.92
N ASN A 220 -7.00 73.95 -21.17
CA ASN A 220 -8.22 74.73 -21.25
C ASN A 220 -8.48 75.28 -22.66
N ARG A 221 -9.75 75.24 -23.09
CA ARG A 221 -10.26 76.14 -24.12
C ARG A 221 -11.02 77.28 -23.45
N PHE A 222 -10.70 78.49 -23.91
CA PHE A 222 -11.54 79.67 -23.86
C PHE A 222 -12.89 79.43 -24.56
#